data_AF-A0A5N6DF81-F1
#
_entry.id   AF-A0A5N6DF81-F1
#
_cell.length_a   1.000
_cell.length_b   1.000
_cell.length_c   1.000
_cell.angle_alpha   90.00
_cell.angle_beta   90.00
_cell.angle_gamma   90.00
#
_symmetry.space_group_name_H-M   'P 1'
#
loop_
_entity.id
_entity.type
_entity.pdbx_description
1 polymer ?
#
loop_
_entity_poly.entity_id
_entity_poly.type
_entity_poly.pdbx_seq_one_letter_code
_entity_poly.pdbx_strand_id
1 'polypeptide(L)'
;MESLSQEVLLLTVPHLCRSPLEALNLTGSWLISPALFNGTAPFPNLQNLNIDAVMLTYDGRWYYTGDYSSMNCHLQYSAEDTERGEAMLNGQEPHHLWRTEPDPEMFGALMKSMAEAMNRMPRLLLLEFCMAMHPTGDHGILFMYSETQPAVWEEKHGHIELARAAKWEVPDEILELWRERLGWEGTTLLRFELLEEQGDILFMPR
;
A
#
# COMPACT_ATOMS: atom_id res chain seq x y z
N MET A 1 -23.87 6.73 -6.64
CA MET A 1 -22.53 7.29 -6.87
C MET A 1 -21.83 6.27 -7.75
N GLU A 2 -21.67 6.57 -9.04
CA GLU A 2 -21.12 5.61 -10.02
C GLU A 2 -19.66 5.34 -9.64
N SER A 3 -19.37 4.13 -9.17
CA SER A 3 -17.99 3.69 -8.95
C SER A 3 -17.33 3.63 -10.33
N LEU A 4 -16.37 4.50 -10.59
CA LEU A 4 -15.44 4.35 -11.71
C LEU A 4 -14.89 2.92 -11.67
N SER A 5 -15.29 2.07 -12.62
CA SER A 5 -14.87 0.68 -12.65
C SER A 5 -13.38 0.59 -12.94
N GLN A 6 -12.69 -0.41 -12.41
CA GLN A 6 -11.25 -0.62 -12.64
C GLN A 6 -10.88 -0.74 -14.13
N GLU A 7 -11.81 -1.20 -14.97
CA GLU A 7 -11.64 -1.21 -16.43
C GLU A 7 -11.38 0.19 -16.97
N VAL A 8 -12.06 1.22 -16.43
CA VAL A 8 -11.80 2.61 -16.77
C VAL A 8 -10.41 3.03 -16.28
N LEU A 9 -9.99 2.60 -15.09
CA LEU A 9 -8.66 2.94 -14.57
C LEU A 9 -7.54 2.30 -15.41
N LEU A 10 -7.64 1.02 -15.76
CA LEU A 10 -6.65 0.33 -16.59
C LEU A 10 -6.62 0.85 -18.04
N LEU A 11 -7.78 1.13 -18.63
CA LEU A 11 -7.87 1.74 -19.97
C LEU A 11 -7.35 3.18 -20.00
N THR A 12 -7.33 3.88 -18.85
CA THR A 12 -6.84 5.25 -18.76
C THR A 12 -5.34 5.36 -18.46
N VAL A 13 -4.63 4.29 -18.08
CA VAL A 13 -3.17 4.36 -17.81
C VAL A 13 -2.37 4.98 -18.96
N PRO A 14 -2.55 4.58 -20.23
CA PRO A 14 -1.83 5.23 -21.34
C PRO A 14 -2.17 6.72 -21.49
N HIS A 15 -3.38 7.12 -21.11
CA HIS A 15 -3.81 8.51 -21.09
C HIS A 15 -3.22 9.27 -19.90
N LEU A 16 -3.10 8.65 -18.73
CA LEU A 16 -2.44 9.22 -17.55
C LEU A 16 -0.97 9.55 -17.84
N CYS A 17 -0.25 8.66 -18.52
CA CYS A 17 1.15 8.89 -18.91
C CYS A 17 1.35 10.08 -19.87
N ARG A 18 0.31 10.49 -20.59
CA ARG A 18 0.33 11.64 -21.52
C ARG A 18 -0.42 12.86 -20.96
N SER A 19 -1.00 12.73 -19.78
CA SER A 19 -1.83 13.75 -19.16
C SER A 19 -0.97 14.82 -18.47
N PRO A 20 -1.43 16.08 -18.41
CA PRO A 20 -0.87 17.08 -17.50
C PRO A 20 -1.26 16.83 -16.03
N LEU A 21 -1.73 15.63 -15.67
CA LEU A 21 -2.19 15.31 -14.32
C LEU A 21 -1.04 15.41 -13.31
N GLU A 22 -1.23 16.27 -12.32
CA GLU A 22 -0.25 16.49 -11.24
C GLU A 22 -0.60 15.72 -9.97
N ALA A 23 -1.87 15.37 -9.76
CA ALA A 23 -2.33 14.64 -8.59
C ALA A 23 -3.30 13.52 -8.98
N LEU A 24 -3.06 12.32 -8.44
CA LEU A 24 -3.95 11.16 -8.56
C LEU A 24 -4.30 10.66 -7.16
N ASN A 25 -5.57 10.73 -6.79
CA ASN A 25 -6.07 10.27 -5.50
C ASN A 25 -7.06 9.13 -5.71
N LEU A 26 -6.67 7.93 -5.27
CA LEU A 26 -7.47 6.71 -5.27
C LEU A 26 -7.87 6.39 -3.83
N THR A 27 -8.75 7.21 -3.26
CA THR A 27 -9.24 7.06 -1.88
C THR A 27 -10.53 6.24 -1.82
N GLY A 28 -10.73 5.46 -0.76
CA GLY A 28 -11.96 4.67 -0.55
C GLY A 28 -11.81 3.20 -0.92
N SER A 29 -10.68 2.59 -0.54
CA SER A 29 -10.40 1.15 -0.68
C SER A 29 -10.52 0.64 -2.12
N TRP A 30 -9.73 1.22 -3.02
CA TRP A 30 -9.68 0.82 -4.42
C TRP A 30 -9.05 -0.56 -4.60
N LEU A 31 -9.61 -1.35 -5.51
CA LEU A 31 -8.94 -2.53 -6.03
C LEU A 31 -7.76 -2.02 -6.88
N ILE A 32 -6.52 -2.34 -6.47
CA ILE A 32 -5.31 -1.95 -7.19
C ILE A 32 -4.65 -3.20 -7.76
N SER A 33 -4.12 -3.09 -8.97
CA SER A 33 -3.37 -4.14 -9.67
C SER A 33 -1.97 -3.66 -9.97
N PRO A 34 -0.93 -4.52 -9.94
CA PRO A 34 0.41 -4.16 -10.44
C PRO A 34 0.38 -3.63 -11.88
N ALA A 35 -0.62 -4.06 -12.67
CA ALA A 35 -0.81 -3.59 -14.04
C ALA A 35 -1.03 -2.07 -14.17
N LEU A 36 -1.47 -1.39 -13.10
CA LEU A 36 -1.57 0.07 -13.04
C LEU A 36 -0.20 0.73 -13.23
N PHE A 37 0.84 0.08 -12.73
CA PHE A 37 2.20 0.57 -12.72
C PHE A 37 3.06 -0.07 -13.79
N ASN A 38 2.78 -1.30 -14.20
CA ASN A 38 3.59 -2.02 -15.18
C ASN A 38 3.77 -1.27 -16.50
N GLY A 39 4.95 -1.43 -17.10
CA GLY A 39 5.30 -0.86 -18.40
C GLY A 39 6.42 0.16 -18.31
N THR A 40 6.74 0.77 -19.46
CA THR A 40 7.88 1.70 -19.60
C THR A 40 7.43 3.16 -19.72
N ALA A 41 6.12 3.42 -19.78
CA ALA A 41 5.59 4.76 -19.95
C ALA A 41 5.87 5.60 -18.69
N PRO A 42 6.40 6.84 -18.83
CA PRO A 42 6.62 7.72 -17.70
C PRO A 42 5.32 8.40 -17.25
N PHE A 43 5.33 8.94 -16.04
CA PHE A 43 4.29 9.83 -15.51
C PHE A 43 4.94 11.21 -15.28
N PRO A 44 5.17 11.98 -16.36
CA PRO A 44 6.11 13.12 -16.33
C PRO A 44 5.64 14.29 -15.47
N ASN A 45 4.33 14.41 -15.22
CA ASN A 45 3.73 15.54 -14.51
C ASN A 45 3.23 15.18 -13.11
N LEU A 46 3.15 13.89 -12.78
CA LEU A 46 2.56 13.44 -11.52
C LEU A 46 3.48 13.82 -10.35
N GLN A 47 2.94 14.59 -9.42
CA GLN A 47 3.60 15.09 -8.22
C GLN A 47 3.05 14.43 -6.96
N ASN A 48 1.74 14.18 -6.91
CA ASN A 48 1.07 13.62 -5.74
C ASN A 48 0.31 12.35 -6.13
N LEU A 49 0.62 11.23 -5.49
CA LEU A 49 -0.06 9.96 -5.68
C LEU A 49 -0.56 9.44 -4.33
N ASN A 50 -1.87 9.41 -4.12
CA ASN A 50 -2.47 8.83 -2.93
C ASN A 50 -3.29 7.59 -3.32
N ILE A 51 -3.02 6.47 -2.64
CA ILE A 51 -3.66 5.19 -2.89
C ILE A 51 -4.08 4.58 -1.55
N ASP A 52 -5.38 4.44 -1.38
CA ASP A 52 -6.00 3.62 -0.34
C ASP A 52 -6.54 2.35 -1.00
N ALA A 53 -5.81 1.25 -0.82
CA ALA A 53 -6.06 -0.02 -1.48
C ALA A 53 -6.81 -1.01 -0.58
N VAL A 54 -7.77 -1.72 -1.16
CA VAL A 54 -8.39 -2.88 -0.51
C VAL A 54 -7.44 -4.09 -0.54
N MET A 55 -7.58 -5.00 0.42
CA MET A 55 -6.81 -6.25 0.53
C MET A 55 -7.12 -7.28 -0.57
N LEU A 56 -7.88 -6.91 -1.59
CA LEU A 56 -8.29 -7.75 -2.70
C LEU A 56 -7.58 -7.33 -3.99
N THR A 57 -7.20 -8.32 -4.78
CA THR A 57 -6.77 -8.13 -6.16
C THR A 57 -7.99 -7.91 -7.05
N TYR A 58 -7.77 -7.38 -8.26
CA TYR A 58 -8.83 -7.16 -9.24
C TYR A 58 -9.56 -8.45 -9.69
N ASP A 59 -8.89 -9.60 -9.61
CA ASP A 59 -9.46 -10.92 -9.94
C ASP A 59 -10.06 -11.64 -8.72
N GLY A 60 -10.22 -10.94 -7.60
CA GLY A 60 -10.90 -11.43 -6.39
C GLY A 60 -10.03 -12.32 -5.49
N ARG A 61 -8.72 -12.42 -5.76
CA ARG A 61 -7.74 -13.02 -4.85
C ARG A 61 -7.36 -12.04 -3.73
N TRP A 62 -6.65 -12.53 -2.73
CA TRP A 62 -6.29 -11.76 -1.53
C TRP A 62 -4.82 -11.35 -1.57
N TYR A 63 -4.53 -10.07 -1.33
CA TYR A 63 -3.15 -9.63 -1.07
C TYR A 63 -2.61 -10.11 0.28
N TYR A 64 -3.46 -10.68 1.14
CA TYR A 64 -3.08 -11.19 2.45
C TYR A 64 -3.41 -12.68 2.58
N THR A 65 -2.48 -13.40 3.19
CA THR A 65 -2.57 -14.80 3.60
C THR A 65 -2.55 -14.92 5.12
N GLY A 66 -2.57 -16.14 5.63
CA GLY A 66 -2.42 -16.48 7.05
C GLY A 66 -3.02 -17.84 7.37
N ASP A 67 -2.94 -18.23 8.64
CA ASP A 67 -3.39 -19.55 9.10
C ASP A 67 -4.74 -19.47 9.80
N TYR A 68 -5.78 -20.01 9.17
CA TYR A 68 -7.12 -20.13 9.76
C TYR A 68 -7.11 -20.86 11.11
N SER A 69 -6.28 -21.88 11.24
CA SER A 69 -6.23 -22.74 12.43
C SER A 69 -5.62 -22.06 13.66
N SER A 70 -4.90 -20.96 13.45
CA SER A 70 -4.34 -20.12 14.52
C SER A 70 -5.38 -19.23 15.21
N MET A 71 -6.62 -19.14 14.69
CA MET A 71 -7.67 -18.33 15.32
C MET A 71 -8.38 -19.06 16.45
N ASN A 72 -8.49 -18.39 17.59
CA ASN A 72 -9.42 -18.80 18.64
C ASN A 72 -10.85 -18.37 18.27
N CYS A 73 -11.56 -19.23 17.53
CA CYS A 73 -12.90 -18.97 17.00
C CYS A 73 -13.99 -18.75 18.05
N HIS A 74 -13.71 -18.97 19.34
CA HIS A 74 -14.66 -18.83 20.43
C HIS A 74 -14.95 -17.38 20.87
N LEU A 75 -14.23 -16.39 20.33
CA LEU A 75 -14.36 -14.99 20.78
C LEU A 75 -15.27 -14.10 19.92
N GLN A 76 -15.86 -14.58 18.82
CA GLN A 76 -16.30 -13.64 17.79
C GLN A 76 -17.78 -13.42 17.53
N TYR A 77 -18.72 -14.17 18.09
CA TYR A 77 -20.13 -13.94 17.72
C TYR A 77 -21.09 -14.13 18.91
N SER A 78 -21.55 -13.02 19.52
CA SER A 78 -22.92 -13.01 20.04
C SER A 78 -23.86 -12.94 18.84
N ALA A 79 -24.93 -13.74 18.86
CA ALA A 79 -25.82 -13.97 17.73
C ALA A 79 -26.74 -12.77 17.37
N GLU A 80 -26.35 -11.54 17.69
CA GLU A 80 -27.24 -10.37 17.59
C GLU A 80 -26.96 -9.45 16.37
N ASP A 81 -25.82 -9.59 15.67
CA ASP A 81 -25.48 -8.73 14.52
C ASP A 81 -25.64 -9.43 13.16
N THR A 82 -26.89 -9.68 12.75
CA THR A 82 -27.20 -10.24 11.42
C THR A 82 -26.88 -9.30 10.26
N GLU A 83 -26.97 -7.97 10.44
CA GLU A 83 -26.58 -7.01 9.38
C GLU A 83 -25.07 -7.07 9.09
N ARG A 84 -24.26 -7.24 10.13
CA ARG A 84 -22.81 -7.41 9.99
C ARG A 84 -22.49 -8.75 9.32
N GLY A 85 -23.21 -9.82 9.69
CA GLY A 85 -23.09 -11.12 9.03
C GLY A 85 -23.43 -11.09 7.53
N GLU A 86 -24.48 -10.35 7.14
CA GLU A 86 -24.85 -10.17 5.73
C GLU A 86 -23.87 -9.25 4.99
N ALA A 87 -23.36 -8.18 5.62
CA ALA A 87 -22.33 -7.31 5.05
C ALA A 87 -21.00 -8.06 4.81
N MET A 88 -20.66 -9.01 5.69
CA MET A 88 -19.50 -9.91 5.53
C MET A 88 -19.68 -10.85 4.32
N LEU A 89 -20.85 -11.48 4.17
CA LEU A 89 -21.14 -12.34 3.01
C LEU A 89 -21.21 -11.56 1.68
N ASN A 90 -21.55 -10.26 1.74
CA ASN A 90 -21.71 -9.38 0.59
C ASN A 90 -20.45 -8.57 0.21
N GLY A 91 -19.29 -8.82 0.81
CA GLY A 91 -18.06 -8.16 0.35
C GLY A 91 -17.67 -6.88 1.10
N GLN A 92 -18.38 -6.46 2.15
CA GLN A 92 -18.30 -5.06 2.66
C GLN A 92 -17.52 -4.85 3.98
N GLU A 93 -17.00 -5.89 4.64
CA GLU A 93 -16.21 -5.80 5.89
C GLU A 93 -15.02 -6.78 5.87
N PRO A 94 -13.92 -6.57 6.65
CA PRO A 94 -12.64 -7.26 6.43
C PRO A 94 -12.78 -8.77 6.57
N HIS A 95 -12.54 -9.44 5.45
CA HIS A 95 -13.20 -10.67 5.06
C HIS A 95 -12.75 -11.94 5.75
N HIS A 96 -11.60 -11.96 6.42
CA HIS A 96 -11.14 -13.15 7.14
C HIS A 96 -10.06 -12.71 8.11
N LEU A 97 -10.39 -12.65 9.39
CA LEU A 97 -9.48 -12.10 10.41
C LEU A 97 -8.16 -12.87 10.55
N TRP A 98 -8.08 -14.09 9.99
CA TRP A 98 -6.86 -14.88 9.91
C TRP A 98 -5.89 -14.46 8.80
N ARG A 99 -6.34 -13.66 7.83
CA ARG A 99 -5.51 -13.12 6.75
C ARG A 99 -4.72 -11.91 7.24
N THR A 100 -3.64 -12.20 7.96
CA THR A 100 -2.88 -11.24 8.76
C THR A 100 -1.51 -10.90 8.15
N GLU A 101 -1.08 -11.61 7.12
CA GLU A 101 0.27 -11.50 6.55
C GLU A 101 0.16 -11.18 5.06
N PRO A 102 0.89 -10.20 4.50
CA PRO A 102 0.87 -9.99 3.06
C PRO A 102 1.42 -11.20 2.32
N ASP A 103 0.74 -11.57 1.25
CA ASP A 103 1.15 -12.64 0.37
C ASP A 103 2.44 -12.23 -0.36
N PRO A 104 3.56 -12.96 -0.20
CA PRO A 104 4.84 -12.54 -0.78
C PRO A 104 4.82 -12.42 -2.30
N GLU A 105 4.02 -13.24 -2.99
CA GLU A 105 3.94 -13.24 -4.44
C GLU A 105 3.07 -12.09 -4.94
N MET A 106 1.85 -11.96 -4.43
CA MET A 106 0.89 -10.98 -4.92
C MET A 106 1.18 -9.57 -4.38
N PHE A 107 1.37 -9.42 -3.07
CA PHE A 107 1.66 -8.11 -2.49
C PHE A 107 3.07 -7.63 -2.86
N GLY A 108 4.05 -8.53 -2.88
CA GLY A 108 5.40 -8.24 -3.35
C GLY A 108 5.41 -7.71 -4.79
N ALA A 109 4.67 -8.36 -5.70
CA ALA A 109 4.55 -7.89 -7.08
C ALA A 109 3.93 -6.49 -7.19
N LEU A 110 2.92 -6.17 -6.37
CA LEU A 110 2.32 -4.83 -6.32
C LEU A 110 3.34 -3.79 -5.85
N MET A 111 3.98 -4.02 -4.70
CA MET A 111 4.94 -3.07 -4.13
C MET A 111 6.14 -2.85 -5.06
N LYS A 112 6.64 -3.92 -5.70
CA LYS A 112 7.71 -3.84 -6.70
C LYS A 112 7.30 -2.97 -7.89
N SER A 113 6.14 -3.24 -8.48
CA SER A 113 5.65 -2.47 -9.65
C SER A 113 5.50 -0.98 -9.32
N MET A 114 5.05 -0.65 -8.11
CA MET A 114 4.94 0.72 -7.63
C MET A 114 6.31 1.37 -7.48
N ALA A 115 7.28 0.67 -6.88
CA ALA A 115 8.66 1.16 -6.76
C ALA A 115 9.30 1.46 -8.14
N GLU A 116 9.12 0.57 -9.11
CA GLU A 116 9.56 0.79 -10.51
C GLU A 116 8.87 2.00 -11.15
N ALA A 117 7.58 2.24 -10.84
CA ALA A 117 6.84 3.38 -11.34
C ALA A 117 7.29 4.70 -10.72
N MET A 118 7.65 4.71 -9.44
CA MET A 118 8.23 5.88 -8.78
C MET A 118 9.50 6.38 -9.49
N ASN A 119 10.36 5.46 -9.96
CA ASN A 119 11.57 5.80 -10.72
C ASN A 119 11.24 6.44 -12.09
N ARG A 120 10.02 6.24 -12.60
CA ARG A 120 9.49 6.85 -13.83
C ARG A 120 8.60 8.08 -13.59
N MET A 121 8.50 8.55 -12.35
CA MET A 121 7.79 9.77 -11.95
C MET A 121 8.81 10.86 -11.55
N PRO A 122 9.41 11.58 -12.51
CA PRO A 122 10.51 12.51 -12.22
C PRO A 122 10.09 13.70 -11.34
N ARG A 123 8.78 14.02 -11.29
CA ARG A 123 8.24 15.12 -10.49
C ARG A 123 7.52 14.67 -9.22
N LEU A 124 7.60 13.40 -8.86
CA LEU A 124 6.94 12.91 -7.65
C LEU A 124 7.47 13.63 -6.43
N LEU A 125 6.57 14.28 -5.70
CA LEU A 125 6.85 14.98 -4.44
C LEU A 125 6.24 14.25 -3.25
N LEU A 126 5.11 13.56 -3.45
CA LEU A 126 4.41 12.82 -2.43
C LEU A 126 3.84 11.54 -3.03
N LEU A 127 4.12 10.40 -2.40
CA LEU A 127 3.36 9.17 -2.62
C LEU A 127 2.93 8.63 -1.27
N GLU A 128 1.65 8.35 -1.14
CA GLU A 128 1.07 7.66 -0.01
C GLU A 128 0.35 6.41 -0.53
N PHE A 129 0.74 5.26 0.01
CA PHE A 129 0.09 3.99 -0.25
C PHE A 129 -0.28 3.36 1.08
N CYS A 130 -1.56 3.09 1.28
CA CYS A 130 -2.03 2.35 2.44
C CYS A 130 -2.87 1.14 2.01
N MET A 131 -2.75 0.06 2.77
CA MET A 131 -3.57 -1.13 2.63
C MET A 131 -3.83 -1.73 4.01
N ALA A 132 -5.06 -2.19 4.24
CA ALA A 132 -5.48 -2.82 5.50
C ALA A 132 -5.38 -1.93 6.77
N MET A 133 -5.27 -0.61 6.63
CA MET A 133 -5.24 0.33 7.77
C MET A 133 -6.61 0.47 8.47
N HIS A 134 -7.70 0.10 7.81
CA HIS A 134 -9.06 0.14 8.37
C HIS A 134 -9.86 -1.11 7.95
N PRO A 135 -10.82 -1.59 8.77
CA PRO A 135 -11.22 -1.08 10.08
C PRO A 135 -10.46 -1.70 11.27
N THR A 136 -9.73 -2.81 11.09
CA THR A 136 -9.01 -3.46 12.20
C THR A 136 -7.67 -2.80 12.51
N GLY A 137 -7.00 -2.19 11.52
CA GLY A 137 -5.76 -1.42 11.66
C GLY A 137 -4.52 -2.22 12.10
N ASP A 138 -4.69 -3.40 12.70
CA ASP A 138 -3.62 -4.18 13.31
C ASP A 138 -2.65 -4.82 12.31
N HIS A 139 -3.05 -4.99 11.05
CA HIS A 139 -2.22 -5.61 9.99
C HIS A 139 -1.90 -4.67 8.83
N GLY A 140 -2.22 -3.39 9.01
CA GLY A 140 -2.05 -2.37 7.99
C GLY A 140 -0.59 -2.15 7.60
N ILE A 141 -0.40 -1.77 6.34
CA ILE A 141 0.88 -1.32 5.80
C ILE A 141 0.65 0.05 5.18
N LEU A 142 1.49 1.00 5.59
CA LEU A 142 1.58 2.33 5.01
C LEU A 142 2.99 2.50 4.43
N PHE A 143 3.06 2.96 3.20
CA PHE A 143 4.28 3.42 2.57
C PHE A 143 4.11 4.88 2.18
N MET A 144 5.05 5.71 2.61
CA MET A 144 5.10 7.13 2.31
C MET A 144 6.43 7.48 1.66
N TYR A 145 6.36 8.24 0.59
CA TYR A 145 7.48 8.93 -0.02
C TYR A 145 7.22 10.42 0.03
N SER A 146 8.24 11.20 0.37
CA SER A 146 8.17 12.65 0.28
C SER A 146 9.50 13.23 -0.22
N GLU A 147 9.41 14.30 -1.00
CA GLU A 147 10.55 15.06 -1.49
C GLU A 147 10.29 16.55 -1.25
N THR A 148 11.18 17.19 -0.50
CA THR A 148 11.09 18.62 -0.25
C THR A 148 11.58 19.41 -1.47
N GLN A 149 10.79 20.40 -1.90
CA GLN A 149 11.17 21.23 -3.06
C GLN A 149 12.50 21.97 -2.82
N PRO A 150 13.28 22.23 -3.88
CA PRO A 150 14.67 22.67 -3.78
C PRO A 150 14.72 24.16 -3.40
N ALA A 151 14.62 24.46 -2.11
CA ALA A 151 14.96 25.78 -1.61
C ALA A 151 16.43 25.86 -1.19
N VAL A 152 17.02 24.78 -0.63
CA VAL A 152 18.43 24.78 -0.21
C VAL A 152 19.09 23.38 -0.24
N TRP A 153 18.35 22.29 -0.03
CA TRP A 153 18.85 20.90 -0.11
C TRP A 153 17.73 19.98 -0.61
N GLU A 154 17.99 19.09 -1.56
CA GLU A 154 17.04 18.05 -1.96
C GLU A 154 17.07 16.94 -0.90
N GLU A 155 16.01 16.84 -0.10
CA GLU A 155 15.85 15.77 0.87
C GLU A 155 14.71 14.87 0.44
N LYS A 156 15.03 13.60 0.18
CA LYS A 156 14.10 12.55 -0.22
C LYS A 156 13.96 11.56 0.94
N HIS A 157 12.73 11.37 1.38
CA HIS A 157 12.40 10.49 2.48
C HIS A 157 11.41 9.43 2.04
N GLY A 158 11.76 8.18 2.25
CA GLY A 158 10.90 7.02 2.16
C GLY A 158 10.71 6.45 3.55
N HIS A 159 9.46 6.17 3.86
CA HIS A 159 9.01 5.77 5.18
C HIS A 159 8.00 4.64 5.04
N ILE A 160 8.16 3.60 5.85
CA ILE A 160 7.24 2.46 5.90
C ILE A 160 6.77 2.33 7.33
N GLU A 161 5.45 2.33 7.52
CA GLU A 161 4.83 1.94 8.77
C GLU A 161 4.19 0.57 8.62
N LEU A 162 4.56 -0.31 9.53
CA LEU A 162 3.88 -1.57 9.73
C LEU A 162 3.04 -1.44 10.99
N ALA A 163 1.76 -1.77 10.86
CA ALA A 163 0.91 -1.93 12.02
C ALA A 163 1.44 -3.07 12.92
N ARG A 164 0.98 -3.06 14.18
CA ARG A 164 1.48 -3.92 15.25
C ARG A 164 1.62 -5.39 14.88
N ALA A 165 0.66 -5.95 14.15
CA ALA A 165 0.60 -7.36 13.78
C ALA A 165 0.86 -7.59 12.28
N ALA A 166 1.34 -6.58 11.55
CA ALA A 166 1.78 -6.74 10.17
C ALA A 166 3.12 -7.47 10.15
N LYS A 167 3.15 -8.61 9.45
CA LYS A 167 4.36 -9.40 9.24
C LYS A 167 4.79 -9.29 7.79
N TRP A 168 5.45 -8.17 7.49
CA TRP A 168 6.03 -7.95 6.18
C TRP A 168 7.51 -7.64 6.31
N GLU A 169 8.33 -8.41 5.60
CA GLU A 169 9.72 -8.09 5.37
C GLU A 169 9.82 -7.59 3.93
N VAL A 170 10.42 -6.41 3.75
CA VAL A 170 10.56 -5.82 2.42
C VAL A 170 11.60 -6.65 1.65
N PRO A 171 11.23 -7.25 0.50
CA PRO A 171 12.19 -7.98 -0.33
C PRO A 171 13.34 -7.08 -0.81
N ASP A 172 14.55 -7.65 -0.90
CA ASP A 172 15.77 -6.93 -1.31
C ASP A 172 15.61 -6.19 -2.64
N GLU A 173 14.91 -6.80 -3.61
CA GLU A 173 14.65 -6.20 -4.92
C GLU A 173 13.82 -4.90 -4.84
N ILE A 174 12.92 -4.78 -3.86
CA ILE A 174 12.12 -3.57 -3.65
C ILE A 174 12.99 -2.52 -2.93
N LEU A 175 13.82 -2.94 -1.98
CA LEU A 175 14.77 -2.05 -1.30
C LEU A 175 15.77 -1.44 -2.29
N GLU A 176 16.28 -2.21 -3.25
CA GLU A 176 17.17 -1.71 -4.30
C GLU A 176 16.50 -0.62 -5.16
N LEU A 177 15.24 -0.84 -5.56
CA LEU A 177 14.46 0.14 -6.34
C LEU A 177 14.21 1.43 -5.56
N TRP A 178 13.89 1.31 -4.26
CA TRP A 178 13.73 2.48 -3.40
C TRP A 178 15.04 3.21 -3.14
N ARG A 179 16.16 2.49 -2.98
CA ARG A 179 17.50 3.10 -2.88
C ARG A 179 17.88 3.87 -4.14
N GLU A 180 17.50 3.38 -5.33
CA GLU A 180 17.70 4.12 -6.59
C GLU A 180 16.98 5.48 -6.56
N ARG A 181 15.77 5.53 -5.99
CA ARG A 181 14.99 6.77 -5.88
C ARG A 181 15.48 7.71 -4.77
N LEU A 182 15.64 7.15 -3.57
CA LEU A 182 15.82 7.87 -2.30
C LEU A 182 17.29 8.16 -2.00
N GLY A 183 18.21 7.42 -2.61
CA GLY A 183 19.59 7.34 -2.16
C GLY A 183 19.75 6.47 -0.91
N TRP A 184 21.00 6.24 -0.51
CA TRP A 184 21.36 5.33 0.58
C TRP A 184 20.89 5.77 1.97
N GLU A 185 20.65 7.07 2.16
CA GLU A 185 20.29 7.66 3.46
C GLU A 185 18.79 7.92 3.58
N GLY A 186 18.02 7.79 2.50
CA GLY A 186 16.64 8.26 2.42
C GLY A 186 15.56 7.25 2.79
N THR A 187 15.89 6.02 3.24
CA THR A 187 14.87 5.01 3.60
C THR A 187 14.87 4.72 5.10
N THR A 188 13.77 5.00 5.76
CA THR A 188 13.54 4.66 7.17
C THR A 188 12.42 3.63 7.29
N LEU A 189 12.65 2.55 8.03
CA LEU A 189 11.61 1.59 8.40
C LEU A 189 11.22 1.85 9.85
N LEU A 190 9.97 2.20 10.09
CA LEU A 190 9.43 2.34 11.44
C LEU A 190 8.43 1.23 11.72
N ARG A 191 8.68 0.50 12.80
CA ARG A 191 7.76 -0.52 13.30
C ARG A 191 7.07 0.03 14.55
N PHE A 192 5.74 0.12 14.53
CA PHE A 192 4.99 0.47 15.73
C PHE A 192 4.80 -0.76 16.61
N GLU A 193 5.71 -0.94 17.58
CA GLU A 193 5.46 -1.77 18.75
C GLU A 193 4.92 -0.86 19.86
N LEU A 194 3.63 -0.97 20.19
CA LEU A 194 3.04 -0.24 21.31
C LEU A 194 3.69 -0.70 22.63
N LEU A 195 4.67 0.05 23.12
CA LEU A 195 4.78 0.35 24.54
C LEU A 195 5.07 1.84 24.66
N GLU A 196 4.49 2.45 25.70
CA GLU A 196 4.68 3.84 26.11
C GLU A 196 6.05 4.40 25.71
N GLU A 197 6.05 5.44 24.87
CA GLU A 197 7.22 6.29 24.59
C GLU A 197 8.54 5.60 24.16
N GLN A 198 8.60 4.99 22.97
CA GLN A 198 9.78 5.05 22.07
C GLN A 198 9.54 4.19 20.82
N GLY A 199 9.43 4.83 19.65
CA GLY A 199 9.52 4.12 18.37
C GLY A 199 10.98 3.84 18.04
N ASP A 200 11.33 2.58 17.80
CA ASP A 200 12.66 2.21 17.34
C ASP A 200 12.83 2.57 15.86
N ILE A 201 13.74 3.51 15.59
CA ILE A 201 14.20 3.83 14.23
C ILE A 201 15.20 2.75 13.84
N LEU A 202 14.78 1.80 13.00
CA LEU A 202 15.70 0.81 12.44
C LEU A 202 16.37 1.39 11.19
N PHE A 203 17.65 1.71 11.32
CA PHE A 203 18.51 2.04 10.19
C PHE A 203 18.78 0.76 9.39
N MET A 204 18.46 0.78 8.08
CA MET A 204 18.84 -0.30 7.17
C MET A 204 20.38 -0.46 7.16
N PRO A 205 20.93 -1.68 7.30
CA PRO A 205 22.37 -1.88 7.27
C PRO A 205 22.97 -1.51 5.91
N ARG A 206 24.19 -0.94 5.97
CA ARG A 206 25.01 -0.47 4.84
C ARG A 206 25.49 -1.60 3.95
#